data_AF-A0A8T7FLR3-F1
#
_entry.id   AF-A0A8T7FLR3-F1
#
_cell.length_a   1.000
_cell.length_b   1.000
_cell.length_c   1.000
_cell.angle_alpha   90.00
_cell.angle_beta   90.00
_cell.angle_gamma   90.00
#
_symmetry.space_group_name_H-M   'P 1'
#
loop_
_entity.id
_entity.type
_entity.pdbx_description
1 polymer ?
#
loop_
_entity_poly.entity_id
_entity_poly.type
_entity_poly.pdbx_seq_one_letter_code
_entity_poly.pdbx_strand_id
1 'polypeptide(L)'
;MDKEGELAFDARGLLRNESRLQADLRVASMPDDLDPDEIVARDKEEWKRIIENAKPIVTHVMETLTAGQNLTDPKVKNQVAAQVLPLIDDLPSALERDTYRQALARMLRVSESTLMGARPKGPVVRRKPGALNPPVAWSRRLWRRSIRA
;
A
#
# COMPACT_ATOMS: atom_id res chain seq x y z
N MET A 1 -16.22 -23.81 14.87
CA MET A 1 -15.14 -24.03 13.89
C MET A 1 -14.54 -22.67 13.64
N ASP A 2 -13.50 -22.43 14.40
CA ASP A 2 -12.84 -21.16 14.58
C ASP A 2 -12.14 -20.77 13.29
N LYS A 3 -12.49 -19.58 12.79
CA LYS A 3 -11.72 -18.94 11.73
C LYS A 3 -10.61 -18.19 12.44
N GLU A 4 -9.51 -18.88 12.75
CA GLU A 4 -8.22 -18.22 12.95
C GLU A 4 -8.01 -17.37 11.70
N GLY A 5 -8.15 -16.06 11.87
CA GLY A 5 -8.00 -15.11 10.80
C GLY A 5 -6.58 -15.22 10.32
N GLU A 6 -6.39 -15.70 9.09
CA GLU A 6 -5.28 -15.25 8.27
C GLU A 6 -5.44 -13.73 8.11
N LEU A 7 -5.03 -12.97 9.14
CA LEU A 7 -4.85 -11.54 9.09
C LEU A 7 -3.61 -11.32 8.22
N ALA A 8 -3.76 -11.54 6.92
CA ALA A 8 -2.74 -11.20 5.96
C ALA A 8 -2.45 -9.70 6.13
N PHE A 9 -1.18 -9.37 6.29
CA PHE A 9 -0.73 -8.00 6.47
C PHE A 9 -1.09 -7.14 5.24
N ASP A 10 -2.22 -6.42 5.29
CA ASP A 10 -2.62 -5.43 4.29
C ASP A 10 -2.17 -4.03 4.73
N ALA A 11 -0.93 -3.67 4.39
CA ALA A 11 -0.37 -2.35 4.70
C ALA A 11 -1.28 -1.20 4.25
N ARG A 12 -1.91 -1.32 3.07
CA ARG A 12 -2.77 -0.27 2.51
C ARG A 12 -4.08 -0.17 3.30
N GLY A 13 -4.64 -1.31 3.73
CA GLY A 13 -5.77 -1.38 4.65
C GLY A 13 -5.48 -0.72 6.00
N LEU A 14 -4.30 -0.99 6.56
CA LEU A 14 -3.88 -0.39 7.82
C LEU A 14 -3.76 1.14 7.70
N LEU A 15 -3.14 1.67 6.65
CA LEU A 15 -3.04 3.13 6.43
C LEU A 15 -4.42 3.81 6.27
N ARG A 16 -5.39 3.15 5.62
CA ARG A 16 -6.77 3.66 5.55
C ARG A 16 -7.42 3.71 6.93
N ASN A 17 -7.16 2.73 7.78
CA ASN A 17 -7.68 2.68 9.14
C ASN A 17 -7.05 3.77 10.01
N GLU A 18 -5.74 3.99 9.88
CA GLU A 18 -5.00 5.08 10.55
C GLU A 18 -5.69 6.43 10.33
N SER A 19 -5.95 6.76 9.06
CA SER A 19 -6.60 8.00 8.65
C SER A 19 -8.03 8.14 9.20
N ARG A 20 -8.79 7.03 9.24
CA ARG A 20 -10.17 7.01 9.73
C ARG A 20 -10.24 7.13 11.26
N LEU A 21 -9.29 6.51 11.96
CA LEU A 21 -9.26 6.46 13.42
C LEU A 21 -8.53 7.65 14.05
N GLN A 22 -7.77 8.43 13.25
CA GLN A 22 -6.87 9.47 13.74
C GLN A 22 -5.90 8.93 14.81
N ALA A 23 -5.36 7.73 14.58
CA ALA A 23 -4.41 7.06 15.46
C ALA A 23 -3.06 6.91 14.74
N ASP A 24 -1.94 6.81 15.46
CA ASP A 24 -0.64 6.39 14.88
C ASP A 24 -0.58 4.87 14.87
N LEU A 25 -0.54 4.25 13.67
CA LEU A 25 -0.45 2.80 13.53
C LEU A 25 0.98 2.36 13.23
N ARG A 26 1.48 1.47 14.09
CA ARG A 26 2.86 0.98 14.06
C ARG A 26 2.90 -0.54 14.07
N VAL A 27 3.99 -1.08 13.55
CA VAL A 27 4.27 -2.51 13.45
C VAL A 27 5.47 -2.85 14.32
N ALA A 28 5.26 -3.73 15.29
CA ALA A 28 6.33 -4.35 16.07
C ALA A 28 6.62 -5.72 15.46
N SER A 29 7.85 -5.96 15.04
CA SER A 29 8.30 -7.27 14.55
C SER A 29 8.85 -8.07 15.71
N MET A 30 8.36 -9.31 15.88
CA MET A 30 8.80 -10.19 16.95
C MET A 30 10.16 -10.84 16.60
N PRO A 31 11.11 -10.92 17.54
CA PRO A 31 12.35 -11.67 17.36
C PRO A 31 12.12 -13.18 17.49
N ASP A 32 13.01 -13.96 16.90
CA ASP A 32 13.16 -15.42 17.12
C ASP A 32 11.90 -16.26 16.90
N ASP A 33 10.96 -15.79 16.05
CA ASP A 33 9.65 -16.41 15.82
C ASP A 33 8.80 -16.61 17.09
N LEU A 34 9.11 -15.87 18.17
CA LEU A 34 8.39 -15.91 19.43
C LEU A 34 7.08 -15.14 19.36
N ASP A 35 6.11 -15.56 20.16
CA ASP A 35 4.87 -14.83 20.36
C ASP A 35 4.98 -13.77 21.50
N PRO A 36 4.02 -12.83 21.59
CA PRO A 36 4.04 -11.79 22.63
C PRO A 36 4.09 -12.32 24.06
N ASP A 37 3.39 -13.42 24.37
CA ASP A 37 3.33 -13.97 25.71
C ASP A 37 4.62 -14.68 26.12
N GLU A 38 5.28 -15.39 25.21
CA GLU A 38 6.62 -15.93 25.42
C GLU A 38 7.64 -14.82 25.69
N ILE A 39 7.59 -13.72 24.92
CA ILE A 39 8.49 -12.57 25.13
C ILE A 39 8.22 -11.93 26.50
N VAL A 40 6.96 -11.70 26.86
CA VAL A 40 6.59 -11.11 28.15
C VAL A 40 6.96 -12.02 29.33
N ALA A 41 6.85 -13.35 29.15
CA ALA A 41 7.26 -14.33 30.14
C ALA A 41 8.79 -14.38 30.30
N ARG A 42 9.53 -14.21 29.21
CA ARG A 42 11.00 -14.19 29.17
C ARG A 42 11.58 -12.90 29.78
N ASP A 43 11.21 -11.74 29.24
CA ASP A 43 11.67 -10.42 29.70
C ASP A 43 10.61 -9.34 29.37
N LYS A 44 9.97 -8.81 30.42
CA LYS A 44 8.98 -7.71 30.28
C LYS A 44 9.59 -6.42 29.76
N GLU A 45 10.86 -6.15 30.07
CA GLU A 45 11.54 -4.96 29.56
C GLU A 45 11.89 -5.13 28.08
N GLU A 46 12.12 -6.35 27.61
CA GLU A 46 12.26 -6.65 26.18
C GLU A 46 10.96 -6.34 25.43
N TRP A 47 9.83 -6.83 25.95
CA TRP A 47 8.52 -6.51 25.39
C TRP A 47 8.32 -4.98 25.29
N LYS A 48 8.61 -4.25 26.36
CA LYS A 48 8.50 -2.79 26.37
C LYS A 48 9.38 -2.14 25.29
N ARG A 49 10.63 -2.58 25.15
CA ARG A 49 11.54 -2.09 24.09
C ARG A 49 10.99 -2.39 22.69
N ILE A 50 10.42 -3.57 22.46
CA ILE A 50 9.83 -3.95 21.17
C ILE A 50 8.67 -3.01 20.81
N ILE A 51 7.79 -2.73 21.76
CA ILE A 51 6.66 -1.81 21.54
C ILE A 51 7.12 -0.37 21.32
N GLU A 52 8.06 0.12 22.13
CA GLU A 52 8.62 1.48 21.98
C GLU A 52 9.33 1.68 20.63
N ASN A 53 9.95 0.63 20.09
CA ASN A 53 10.64 0.65 18.81
C ASN A 53 9.78 0.19 17.63
N ALA A 54 8.46 0.01 17.83
CA ALA A 54 7.54 -0.29 16.74
C ALA A 54 7.67 0.74 15.62
N LYS A 55 7.63 0.29 14.37
CA LYS A 55 7.92 1.14 13.20
C LYS A 55 6.63 1.59 12.52
N PRO A 56 6.59 2.79 11.92
CA PRO A 56 5.48 3.16 11.05
C PRO A 56 5.30 2.12 9.93
N ILE A 57 4.05 1.88 9.51
CA ILE A 57 3.71 0.85 8.52
C ILE A 57 4.55 1.00 7.24
N VAL A 58 4.69 2.23 6.73
CA VAL A 58 5.45 2.50 5.51
C VAL A 58 6.93 2.12 5.68
N THR A 59 7.54 2.46 6.82
CA THR A 59 8.92 2.10 7.14
C THR A 59 9.10 0.59 7.18
N HIS A 60 8.21 -0.12 7.88
CA HIS A 60 8.26 -1.58 7.96
C HIS A 60 8.16 -2.22 6.57
N VAL A 61 7.24 -1.78 5.71
CA VAL A 61 7.11 -2.31 4.35
C VAL A 61 8.37 -2.07 3.52
N MET A 62 8.96 -0.88 3.58
CA MET A 62 10.19 -0.59 2.84
C MET A 62 11.34 -1.51 3.26
N GLU A 63 11.55 -1.70 4.57
CA GLU A 63 12.58 -2.58 5.09
C GLU A 63 12.32 -4.04 4.71
N THR A 64 11.10 -4.54 4.89
CA THR A 64 10.72 -5.92 4.57
C THR A 64 10.90 -6.22 3.08
N LEU A 65 10.50 -5.32 2.19
CA LEU A 65 10.65 -5.50 0.73
C LEU A 65 12.09 -5.39 0.25
N THR A 66 12.97 -4.75 1.01
CA THR A 66 14.40 -4.60 0.64
C THR A 66 15.31 -5.60 1.33
N ALA A 67 14.85 -6.23 2.42
CA ALA A 67 15.58 -7.26 3.14
C ALA A 67 15.98 -8.42 2.21
N GLY A 68 17.28 -8.73 2.17
CA GLY A 68 17.84 -9.82 1.35
C GLY A 68 17.81 -9.59 -0.16
N GLN A 69 17.32 -8.44 -0.65
CA GLN A 69 17.23 -8.16 -2.08
C GLN A 69 18.53 -7.58 -2.66
N ASN A 70 18.80 -7.87 -3.95
CA ASN A 70 19.90 -7.24 -4.67
C ASN A 70 19.53 -5.83 -5.14
N LEU A 71 19.74 -4.82 -4.30
CA LEU A 71 19.48 -3.41 -4.62
C LEU A 71 20.48 -2.81 -5.62
N THR A 72 21.37 -3.59 -6.24
CA THR A 72 22.13 -3.12 -7.41
C THR A 72 21.38 -3.36 -8.72
N ASP A 73 20.42 -4.29 -8.74
CA ASP A 73 19.61 -4.61 -9.92
C ASP A 73 18.49 -3.56 -10.11
N PRO A 74 18.47 -2.82 -11.24
CA PRO A 74 17.42 -1.86 -11.54
C PRO A 74 16.00 -2.47 -11.56
N LYS A 75 15.85 -3.75 -11.92
CA LYS A 75 14.54 -4.43 -11.93
C LYS A 75 14.01 -4.61 -10.52
N VAL A 76 14.87 -5.02 -9.59
CA VAL A 76 14.53 -5.16 -8.16
C VAL A 76 14.14 -3.80 -7.58
N LYS A 77 14.91 -2.74 -7.86
CA LYS A 77 14.56 -1.37 -7.43
C LYS A 77 13.17 -0.96 -7.94
N ASN A 78 12.88 -1.22 -9.21
CA ASN A 78 11.58 -0.90 -9.80
C ASN A 78 10.44 -1.70 -9.15
N GLN A 79 10.66 -2.97 -8.84
CA GLN A 79 9.66 -3.81 -8.15
C GLN A 79 9.36 -3.31 -6.74
N VAL A 80 10.39 -2.91 -5.98
CA VAL A 80 10.21 -2.31 -4.65
C VAL A 80 9.46 -0.98 -4.78
N ALA A 81 9.91 -0.09 -5.67
CA ALA A 81 9.26 1.21 -5.86
C ALA A 81 7.79 1.08 -6.28
N ALA A 82 7.46 0.14 -7.17
CA ALA A 82 6.09 -0.10 -7.63
C ALA A 82 5.13 -0.55 -6.50
N GLN A 83 5.66 -1.20 -5.45
CA GLN A 83 4.88 -1.63 -4.30
C GLN A 83 4.77 -0.54 -3.23
N VAL A 84 5.85 0.21 -2.98
CA VAL A 84 5.91 1.21 -1.91
C VAL A 84 5.25 2.54 -2.31
N LEU A 85 5.46 3.02 -3.55
CA LEU A 85 4.97 4.34 -3.96
C LEU A 85 3.45 4.52 -3.79
N PRO A 86 2.58 3.52 -4.11
CA PRO A 86 1.15 3.62 -3.84
C PRO A 86 0.80 3.78 -2.36
N LEU A 87 1.56 3.16 -1.45
CA LEU A 87 1.36 3.31 -0.01
C LEU A 87 1.72 4.72 0.46
N ILE A 88 2.81 5.27 -0.08
CA ILE A 88 3.21 6.65 0.20
C ILE A 88 2.14 7.60 -0.35
N ASP A 89 1.68 7.42 -1.59
CA ASP A 89 0.70 8.33 -2.20
C ASP A 89 -0.65 8.36 -1.46
N ASP A 90 -1.01 7.28 -0.73
CA ASP A 90 -2.21 7.20 0.10
C ASP A 90 -2.11 7.96 1.43
N LEU A 91 -0.91 8.38 1.86
CA LEU A 91 -0.75 9.16 3.09
C LEU A 91 -1.45 10.52 2.97
N PRO A 92 -2.12 11.03 4.02
CA PRO A 92 -2.89 12.26 3.93
C PRO A 92 -2.00 13.51 3.82
N SER A 93 -0.90 13.55 4.57
CA SER A 93 -0.03 14.73 4.65
C SER A 93 0.97 14.80 3.50
N ALA A 94 1.07 15.97 2.85
CA ALA A 94 2.07 16.20 1.81
C ALA A 94 3.51 16.08 2.34
N LEU A 95 3.74 16.50 3.59
CA LEU A 95 5.06 16.42 4.23
C LEU A 95 5.47 14.97 4.51
N GLU A 96 4.55 14.13 4.97
CA GLU A 96 4.81 12.71 5.18
C GLU A 96 5.13 12.03 3.85
N ARG A 97 4.32 12.30 2.82
CA ARG A 97 4.56 11.77 1.47
C ARG A 97 5.96 12.12 0.96
N ASP A 98 6.39 13.35 1.16
CA ASP A 98 7.73 13.79 0.76
C ASP A 98 8.81 13.08 1.57
N THR A 99 8.68 13.05 2.90
CA THR A 99 9.63 12.41 3.82
C THR A 99 9.86 10.94 3.46
N TYR A 100 8.78 10.18 3.23
CA TYR A 100 8.90 8.77 2.87
C TYR A 100 9.41 8.57 1.44
N ARG A 101 9.10 9.46 0.49
CA ARG A 101 9.69 9.43 -0.85
C ARG A 101 11.20 9.62 -0.80
N GLN A 102 11.68 10.60 -0.03
CA GLN A 102 13.11 10.82 0.17
C GLN A 102 13.78 9.62 0.84
N ALA A 103 13.13 9.01 1.85
CA ALA A 103 13.64 7.81 2.51
C ALA A 103 13.78 6.64 1.52
N LEU A 104 12.77 6.40 0.68
CA LEU A 104 12.79 5.37 -0.37
C LEU A 104 13.91 5.64 -1.39
N ALA A 105 14.08 6.89 -1.83
CA ALA A 105 15.14 7.28 -2.77
C ALA A 105 16.53 6.96 -2.22
N ARG A 106 16.79 7.31 -0.95
CA ARG A 106 18.04 7.00 -0.26
C ARG A 106 18.28 5.50 -0.14
N MET A 107 17.24 4.74 0.23
CA MET A 107 17.30 3.29 0.38
C MET A 107 17.62 2.58 -0.93
N LEU A 108 16.97 2.99 -2.02
CA LEU A 108 17.19 2.43 -3.36
C LEU A 108 18.40 3.02 -4.08
N ARG A 109 19.08 4.02 -3.49
CA ARG A 109 20.22 4.75 -4.09
C ARG A 109 19.87 5.26 -5.50
N VAL A 110 18.76 5.97 -5.61
CA VAL A 110 18.29 6.63 -6.85
C VAL A 110 17.93 8.08 -6.55
N SER A 111 17.84 8.92 -7.57
CA SER A 111 17.30 10.27 -7.37
C SER A 111 15.78 10.24 -7.18
N GLU A 112 15.26 11.20 -6.42
CA GLU A 112 13.82 11.37 -6.24
C GLU A 112 13.10 11.64 -7.57
N SER A 113 13.75 12.35 -8.48
CA SER A 113 13.24 12.59 -9.83
C SER A 113 12.99 11.29 -10.61
N THR A 114 13.83 10.26 -10.41
CA THR A 114 13.63 8.93 -11.00
C THR A 114 12.40 8.24 -10.43
N LEU A 115 12.16 8.33 -9.12
CA LEU A 115 10.96 7.76 -8.49
C LEU A 115 9.67 8.43 -8.96
N MET A 116 9.70 9.76 -9.16
CA MET A 116 8.57 10.52 -9.69
C MET A 116 8.24 10.14 -11.14
N GLY A 117 9.27 9.81 -11.94
CA GLY A 117 9.12 9.32 -13.31
C GLY A 117 8.73 7.84 -13.41
N ALA A 118 9.06 7.04 -12.41
CA ALA A 118 8.72 5.61 -12.31
C ALA A 118 7.24 5.35 -11.97
N ARG A 119 6.44 6.41 -11.74
CA ARG A 119 4.98 6.29 -11.66
C ARG A 119 4.49 5.56 -12.90
N PRO A 120 3.87 4.36 -12.77
CA PRO A 120 3.16 3.80 -13.89
C PRO A 120 2.10 4.84 -14.27
N LYS A 121 2.21 5.40 -15.47
CA LYS A 121 1.07 6.10 -16.08
C LYS A 121 -0.05 5.07 -16.05
N GLY A 122 -1.02 5.24 -15.15
CA GLY A 122 -2.23 4.42 -15.15
C GLY A 122 -2.75 4.33 -16.58
N PRO A 123 -3.40 3.22 -16.98
CA PRO A 123 -3.76 2.99 -18.36
C PRO A 123 -4.48 4.23 -18.88
N VAL A 124 -3.84 4.93 -19.84
CA VAL A 124 -4.46 6.02 -20.55
C VAL A 124 -5.58 5.37 -21.32
N VAL A 125 -6.79 5.37 -20.74
CA VAL A 125 -8.01 5.06 -21.47
C VAL A 125 -8.11 6.13 -22.55
N ARG A 126 -7.56 5.83 -23.72
CA ARG A 126 -7.80 6.58 -24.95
C ARG A 126 -9.29 6.48 -25.19
N ARG A 127 -10.06 7.42 -24.65
CA ARG A 127 -11.42 7.69 -25.12
C ARG A 127 -11.27 7.99 -26.60
N LYS A 128 -11.64 7.04 -27.45
CA LYS A 128 -11.87 7.32 -28.87
C LYS A 128 -12.82 8.53 -28.92
N PRO A 129 -12.53 9.59 -29.68
CA PRO A 129 -13.50 10.64 -29.90
C PRO A 129 -14.72 9.98 -30.55
N GLY A 130 -15.79 9.89 -29.78
CA GLY A 130 -17.02 9.25 -30.20
C GLY A 130 -17.59 10.00 -31.40
N ALA A 131 -17.95 9.23 -32.41
CA ALA A 131 -18.69 9.66 -33.57
C ALA A 131 -19.83 10.62 -33.19
N LEU A 132 -19.97 11.69 -33.97
CA LEU A 132 -21.20 12.47 -34.07
C LEU A 132 -22.33 11.48 -34.39
N ASN A 133 -23.28 11.30 -33.48
CA ASN A 133 -24.59 10.72 -33.80
C ASN A 133 -25.65 11.80 -33.51
N PRO A 134 -26.57 12.09 -34.46
CA PRO A 134 -27.55 13.17 -34.30
C PRO A 134 -28.63 12.82 -33.26
N PRO A 135 -29.36 13.82 -32.74
CA PRO A 135 -30.26 13.64 -31.61
C PRO A 135 -31.48 12.78 -31.96
N VAL A 136 -31.77 11.80 -31.09
CA VAL A 136 -32.99 10.99 -31.16
C VAL A 136 -34.17 11.81 -30.62
N ALA A 137 -35.25 11.86 -31.40
CA ALA A 137 -36.56 12.34 -30.95
C ALA A 137 -37.26 11.22 -30.16
N TRP A 138 -37.78 11.57 -28.98
CA TRP A 138 -38.50 10.64 -28.11
C TRP A 138 -39.82 10.18 -28.75
N SER A 139 -40.13 8.88 -28.65
CA SER A 139 -41.53 8.49 -28.45
C SER A 139 -41.65 7.25 -27.55
N ARG A 140 -42.53 7.40 -26.58
CA ARG A 140 -42.97 6.41 -25.60
C ARG A 140 -43.66 5.25 -26.32
N ARG A 141 -43.22 4.01 -26.10
CA ARG A 141 -44.10 2.85 -25.84
C ARG A 141 -43.33 1.53 -25.73
N LEU A 142 -43.74 0.78 -24.71
CA LEU A 142 -43.76 -0.69 -24.65
C LEU A 142 -42.41 -1.41 -24.43
N TRP A 143 -42.09 -1.58 -23.15
CA TRP A 143 -41.37 -2.76 -22.68
C TRP A 143 -42.39 -3.76 -22.13
N ARG A 144 -42.52 -4.92 -22.78
CA ARG A 144 -42.98 -6.18 -22.17
C ARG A 144 -42.03 -7.26 -22.69
N ARG A 145 -41.28 -7.89 -21.78
CA ARG A 145 -41.36 -9.33 -21.37
C ARG A 145 -41.24 -10.28 -22.58
N SER A 146 -40.50 -11.39 -22.60
CA SER A 146 -39.90 -12.29 -21.59
C SER A 146 -39.21 -13.38 -22.44
N ILE A 147 -37.97 -13.77 -22.18
CA ILE A 147 -37.53 -15.13 -21.75
C ILE A 147 -38.23 -16.34 -22.42
N ARG A 148 -37.38 -17.18 -23.08
CA ARG A 148 -37.47 -18.63 -23.43
C ARG A 148 -38.55 -19.05 -24.44
N ALA A 149 -38.33 -20.06 -25.29
CA ALA A 149 -37.46 -21.24 -25.21
C ALA A 149 -36.69 -21.49 -26.52
#